data_AF-A0A1M7MNY6-F1
#
_entry.id   AF-A0A1M7MNY6-F1
#
_cell.length_a   1.000
_cell.length_b   1.000
_cell.length_c   1.000
_cell.angle_alpha   90.00
_cell.angle_beta   90.00
_cell.angle_gamma   90.00
#
_symmetry.space_group_name_H-M   'P 1'
#
loop_
_entity.id
_entity.type
_entity.pdbx_description
1 polymer ?
#
loop_
_entity_poly.entity_id
_entity_poly.type
_entity_poly.pdbx_seq_one_letter_code
_entity_poly.pdbx_strand_id
1 'polypeptide(L)'
;MSYINIYDVLPKEIVEQIQEYVDGVKVYIPKKADNRKSWGSNTDTKQLVSSRNHQIRLEHQNGLTVSELAQKYFLAEKTIQKIVYSRQSTE
;
A
#
# COMPACT_ATOMS: atom_id res chain seq x y z
N MET A 1 -17.92 -8.81 3.08
CA MET A 1 -17.66 -7.84 4.17
C MET A 1 -18.55 -8.25 5.33
N SER A 2 -17.98 -8.77 6.41
CA SER A 2 -18.74 -9.02 7.64
C SER A 2 -19.16 -7.66 8.19
N TYR A 3 -20.45 -7.36 8.13
CA TYR A 3 -21.00 -6.19 8.79
C TYR A 3 -20.92 -6.46 10.30
N ILE A 4 -20.15 -5.64 11.00
CA ILE A 4 -20.03 -5.75 12.46
C ILE A 4 -21.00 -4.72 13.04
N ASN A 5 -21.88 -5.17 13.93
CA ASN A 5 -22.73 -4.26 14.67
C ASN A 5 -21.85 -3.44 15.62
N ILE A 6 -21.97 -2.11 15.59
CA ILE A 6 -21.12 -1.21 16.38
C ILE A 6 -21.28 -1.43 17.89
N TYR A 7 -22.48 -1.85 18.32
CA TYR A 7 -22.77 -2.19 19.71
C TYR A 7 -22.11 -3.51 20.17
N ASP A 8 -21.63 -4.34 19.23
CA ASP A 8 -20.83 -5.53 19.57
C ASP A 8 -19.35 -5.18 19.85
N VAL A 9 -18.92 -3.97 19.47
CA VAL A 9 -17.50 -3.55 19.51
C VAL A 9 -17.27 -2.38 20.46
N LEU A 10 -18.26 -1.51 20.63
CA LEU A 10 -18.18 -0.31 21.46
C LEU A 10 -19.26 -0.30 22.54
N PRO A 11 -18.94 0.19 23.75
CA PRO A 11 -19.94 0.46 24.77
C PRO A 11 -21.00 1.43 24.28
N LYS A 12 -22.24 1.28 24.77
CA LYS A 12 -23.39 2.09 24.37
C LYS A 12 -23.12 3.59 24.57
N GLU A 13 -22.50 3.96 25.68
CA GLU A 13 -22.22 5.34 26.05
C GLU A 13 -21.28 6.02 25.04
N ILE A 14 -20.34 5.26 24.45
CA ILE A 14 -19.45 5.77 23.41
C ILE A 14 -20.20 5.97 22.09
N VAL A 15 -21.13 5.09 21.77
CA VAL A 15 -21.96 5.23 20.56
C VAL A 15 -22.84 6.47 20.68
N GLU A 16 -23.48 6.69 21.82
CA GLU A 16 -24.30 7.88 22.10
C GLU A 16 -23.46 9.16 21.96
N GLN A 17 -22.24 9.19 22.50
CA GLN A 17 -21.34 10.34 22.33
C GLN A 17 -20.95 10.59 20.87
N ILE A 18 -20.71 9.55 20.07
CA ILE A 18 -20.43 9.72 18.63
C ILE A 18 -21.65 10.31 17.91
N GLN A 19 -22.86 9.89 18.28
CA GLN A 19 -24.12 10.38 17.70
C GLN A 19 -24.37 11.86 17.99
N GLU A 20 -23.81 12.43 19.07
CA GLU A 20 -23.84 13.88 19.30
C GLU A 20 -23.11 14.68 18.21
N TYR A 21 -22.11 14.07 17.54
CA TYR A 21 -21.35 14.71 16.47
C TYR A 21 -21.82 14.29 15.07
N VAL A 22 -22.18 13.02 14.88
CA VAL A 22 -22.57 12.44 13.59
C VAL A 22 -23.62 11.34 13.75
N ASP A 23 -24.77 11.46 13.09
CA ASP A 23 -25.83 10.43 13.10
C ASP A 23 -26.15 9.94 11.68
N GLY A 24 -26.33 8.63 11.51
CA GLY A 24 -26.62 7.99 10.22
C GLY A 24 -25.46 7.95 9.21
N VAL A 25 -24.23 8.31 9.61
CA VAL A 25 -23.05 8.39 8.72
C VAL A 25 -22.09 7.23 8.95
N LYS A 26 -21.47 6.74 7.87
CA LYS A 26 -20.35 5.78 7.95
C LYS A 26 -19.07 6.51 8.36
N VAL A 27 -18.56 6.21 9.55
CA VAL A 27 -17.31 6.80 10.08
C VAL A 27 -16.16 5.81 9.93
N TYR A 28 -15.03 6.29 9.39
CA TYR A 28 -13.78 5.52 9.37
C TYR A 28 -13.00 5.78 10.66
N ILE A 29 -12.68 4.71 11.40
CA ILE A 29 -11.78 4.79 12.56
C ILE A 29 -10.36 4.46 12.08
N PRO A 30 -9.44 5.44 12.04
CA PRO A 30 -8.06 5.18 11.63
C PRO A 30 -7.36 4.28 12.64
N LYS A 31 -6.40 3.47 12.16
CA LYS A 31 -5.55 2.68 13.04
C LYS A 31 -4.75 3.59 13.98
N LYS A 32 -4.67 3.22 15.26
CA LYS A 32 -3.76 3.82 16.25
C LYS A 32 -2.34 3.86 15.68
N ALA A 33 -1.59 4.92 15.99
CA ALA A 33 -0.25 5.16 15.44
C ALA A 33 0.68 3.95 15.62
N ASP A 34 0.66 3.30 16.79
CA ASP A 34 1.50 2.13 17.09
C ASP A 34 1.09 0.87 16.31
N ASN A 35 -0.15 0.83 15.80
CA ASN A 35 -0.67 -0.23 14.93
C ASN A 35 -0.69 0.18 13.45
N ARG A 36 -0.14 1.36 13.11
CA ARG A 36 0.10 1.74 11.71
C ARG A 36 1.26 0.90 11.20
N LYS A 37 0.92 -0.28 10.72
CA LYS A 37 1.72 -1.02 9.76
C LYS A 37 2.08 -0.08 8.62
N SER A 38 3.38 0.15 8.39
CA SER A 38 3.87 0.92 7.24
C SER A 38 3.20 0.37 5.97
N TRP A 39 2.86 1.25 5.03
CA TRP A 39 2.23 0.84 3.78
C TRP A 39 2.96 -0.37 3.16
N GLY A 40 2.23 -1.47 2.96
CA GLY A 40 2.77 -2.71 2.39
C GLY A 40 3.37 -3.72 3.39
N SER A 41 3.30 -3.53 4.71
CA SER A 41 3.81 -4.50 5.69
C SER A 41 2.80 -5.57 6.14
N ASN A 42 1.62 -5.61 5.52
CA ASN A 42 0.58 -6.62 5.79
C ASN A 42 0.41 -7.62 4.64
N THR A 43 1.19 -7.47 3.57
CA THR A 43 1.20 -8.36 2.41
C THR A 43 2.63 -8.46 1.90
N ASP A 44 3.05 -9.63 1.42
CA ASP A 44 4.40 -9.85 0.82
C ASP A 44 4.65 -8.97 -0.41
N THR A 45 3.66 -8.17 -0.82
CA THR A 45 3.72 -7.18 -1.89
C THR A 45 4.91 -6.23 -1.78
N LYS A 46 5.29 -5.75 -0.58
CA LYS A 46 6.46 -4.86 -0.46
C LYS A 46 7.76 -5.58 -0.85
N GLN A 47 7.92 -6.82 -0.39
CA GLN A 47 9.07 -7.65 -0.74
C GLN A 47 9.06 -8.04 -2.22
N LEU A 48 7.93 -8.52 -2.74
CA LEU A 48 7.77 -8.88 -4.15
C LEU A 48 8.07 -7.70 -5.09
N VAL A 49 7.55 -6.51 -4.78
CA VAL A 49 7.82 -5.30 -5.57
C VAL A 49 9.29 -4.92 -5.49
N SER A 50 9.92 -5.03 -4.31
CA SER A 50 11.35 -4.75 -4.15
C SER A 50 12.21 -5.71 -4.97
N SER A 51 11.97 -7.03 -4.86
CA SER A 51 12.68 -8.06 -5.61
C SER A 51 12.51 -7.89 -7.11
N ARG A 52 11.28 -7.64 -7.58
CA ARG A 52 11.02 -7.34 -9.00
C ARG A 52 11.80 -6.11 -9.46
N ASN A 53 11.76 -5.02 -8.70
CA ASN A 53 12.45 -3.78 -9.07
C ASN A 53 13.98 -3.96 -9.05
N HIS A 54 14.53 -4.81 -8.18
CA HIS A 54 15.94 -5.19 -8.22
C HIS A 54 16.30 -5.94 -9.50
N GLN A 55 15.49 -6.94 -9.88
CA GLN A 55 15.69 -7.69 -11.12
C GLN A 55 15.62 -6.79 -12.36
N ILE A 56 14.65 -5.88 -12.43
CA ILE A 56 14.52 -4.90 -13.53
C ILE A 56 15.81 -4.07 -13.69
N ARG A 57 16.45 -3.69 -12.58
CA ARG A 57 17.71 -2.91 -12.62
C ARG A 57 18.88 -3.75 -13.11
N LEU A 58 19.01 -5.00 -12.64
CA LEU A 58 20.06 -5.91 -13.09
C LEU A 58 19.95 -6.19 -14.60
N GLU A 59 18.74 -6.45 -15.08
CA GLU A 59 18.51 -6.72 -16.49
C GLU A 59 18.76 -5.49 -17.37
N HIS A 60 18.39 -4.30 -16.89
CA HIS A 60 18.75 -3.04 -17.57
C HIS A 60 20.27 -2.84 -17.62
N GLN A 61 20.99 -3.14 -16.54
CA GLN A 61 22.47 -3.07 -16.50
C GLN A 61 23.11 -4.09 -17.46
N ASN A 62 22.45 -5.22 -17.69
CA ASN A 62 22.85 -6.23 -18.66
C ASN A 62 22.47 -5.89 -20.12
N GLY A 63 21.94 -4.68 -20.37
CA GLY A 63 21.72 -4.15 -21.71
C GLY A 63 20.27 -4.19 -22.22
N LEU A 64 19.31 -4.67 -21.42
CA LEU A 64 17.90 -4.60 -21.82
C LEU A 64 17.41 -3.14 -21.81
N THR A 65 16.71 -2.76 -22.87
CA THR A 65 16.12 -1.44 -23.02
C THR A 65 14.87 -1.27 -22.14
N VAL A 66 14.48 -0.02 -21.90
CA VAL A 66 13.25 0.32 -21.17
C VAL A 66 12.02 -0.32 -21.80
N SER A 67 11.95 -0.40 -23.14
CA SER A 67 10.80 -0.95 -23.85
C SER A 67 10.71 -2.47 -23.70
N GLU A 68 11.84 -3.18 -23.80
CA GLU A 68 11.90 -4.63 -23.57
C GLU A 68 11.51 -5.01 -22.14
N LEU A 69 11.98 -4.24 -21.16
CA LEU A 69 11.60 -4.42 -19.75
C LEU A 69 10.12 -4.10 -19.52
N ALA A 70 9.57 -3.08 -20.18
CA ALA A 70 8.16 -2.73 -20.09
C ALA A 70 7.26 -3.88 -20.57
N GLN A 71 7.63 -4.49 -21.70
CA GLN A 71 6.93 -5.67 -22.22
C GLN A 71 7.10 -6.88 -21.29
N LYS A 72 8.33 -7.20 -20.86
CA LYS A 72 8.63 -8.36 -20.03
C LYS A 72 7.92 -8.34 -18.67
N TYR A 73 7.83 -7.17 -18.04
CA TYR A 73 7.22 -7.02 -16.72
C TYR A 73 5.76 -6.54 -16.76
N PHE A 74 5.20 -6.33 -17.96
CA PHE A 74 3.87 -5.78 -18.16
C PHE A 74 3.67 -4.44 -17.42
N LEU A 75 4.67 -3.57 -17.50
CA LEU A 75 4.68 -2.25 -16.87
C LEU A 75 4.76 -1.16 -17.93
N ALA A 76 4.16 0.00 -17.66
CA ALA A 76 4.36 1.17 -18.50
C ALA A 76 5.85 1.58 -18.51
N GLU A 77 6.36 2.05 -19.65
CA GLU A 77 7.76 2.49 -19.80
C GLU A 77 8.15 3.55 -18.77
N LYS A 78 7.24 4.49 -18.46
CA LYS A 78 7.45 5.50 -17.41
C LYS A 78 7.71 4.88 -16.03
N THR A 79 7.08 3.74 -15.74
CA THR A 79 7.30 2.99 -14.49
C THR A 79 8.66 2.32 -14.51
N ILE A 80 9.06 1.70 -15.63
CA ILE A 80 10.40 1.13 -15.80
C ILE A 80 11.47 2.21 -15.64
N GLN A 81 11.33 3.36 -16.30
CA GLN A 81 12.22 4.51 -16.17
C GLN A 81 12.37 4.94 -14.71
N LYS A 82 11.25 5.07 -13.98
CA LYS A 82 11.30 5.35 -12.55
C LYS A 82 12.08 4.29 -11.77
N ILE A 83 11.89 3.01 -12.07
CA ILE A 83 12.60 1.92 -11.38
C ILE A 83 14.10 1.98 -11.64
N VAL A 84 14.52 2.14 -12.90
CA VAL A 84 15.94 2.12 -13.27
C VAL A 84 16.68 3.41 -12.92
N TYR A 85 16.01 4.56 -12.94
CA TYR A 85 16.64 5.88 -12.70
C TYR A 85 16.36 6.48 -11.33
N SER A 86 15.47 5.91 -10.50
CA SER A 86 15.31 6.38 -9.12
C SER A 86 16.55 6.04 -8.28
N ARG A 87 17.07 7.04 -7.57
CA ARG A 87 18.05 6.80 -6.49
C ARG A 87 17.40 5.87 -5.48
N GLN A 88 18.12 4.84 -5.05
CA GLN A 88 17.70 4.05 -3.90
C GLN A 88 17.56 5.02 -2.74
N SER A 89 16.34 5.14 -2.18
CA SER A 89 16.19 5.68 -0.84
C SER A 89 16.88 4.66 0.07
N THR A 90 18.13 4.91 0.40
CA THR A 90 18.79 4.27 1.54
C THR A 90 17.91 4.59 2.74
N GLU A 91 17.39 3.54 3.38
CA GLU A 91 16.69 3.66 4.67
C GLU A 91 17.59 4.33 5.71
#